data_AF-I8VQB8-F1
#
_entry.id   AF-I8VQB8-F1
#
_cell.length_a   1.000
_cell.length_b   1.000
_cell.length_c   1.000
_cell.angle_alpha   90.00
_cell.angle_beta   90.00
_cell.angle_gamma   90.00
#
_symmetry.space_group_name_H-M   'P 1'
#
loop_
_entity.id
_entity.type
_entity.pdbx_description
1 polymer ?
#
loop_
_entity_poly.entity_id
_entity_poly.type
_entity_poly.pdbx_seq_one_letter_code
_entity_poly.pdbx_strand_id
1 'polypeptide(L)'
;EIGVHLSYLYNQRKEYKLNGIAAGITYNPSFAPDLRVIAEYDSKDFALGATYLLFNHLHAQVELQKMKYFTGGLMFRFTLK
;
A
#
# COMPACT_ATOMS: atom_id res chain seq x y z
N GLU A 1 -5.43 -10.58 10.18
CA GLU A 1 -5.79 -9.26 10.73
C GLU A 1 -6.11 -8.31 9.58
N ILE A 2 -7.17 -7.52 9.73
CA ILE A 2 -7.60 -6.51 8.75
C ILE A 2 -7.47 -5.16 9.44
N GLY A 3 -6.56 -4.32 8.96
CA GLY A 3 -6.43 -2.93 9.36
C GLY A 3 -7.19 -2.04 8.39
N VAL A 4 -7.98 -1.10 8.90
CA VAL A 4 -8.66 -0.10 8.06
C VAL A 4 -8.30 1.26 8.59
N HIS A 5 -7.92 2.17 7.71
CA HIS A 5 -7.57 3.54 8.06
C HIS A 5 -8.29 4.50 7.13
N LEU A 6 -8.96 5.50 7.71
CA LEU A 6 -9.67 6.52 6.95
C LEU A 6 -9.08 7.88 7.31
N SER A 7 -8.50 8.54 6.33
CA SER A 7 -7.95 9.89 6.42
C SER A 7 -8.77 10.85 5.60
N TYR A 8 -9.06 12.02 6.14
CA TYR A 8 -9.68 13.11 5.40
C TYR A 8 -8.72 14.30 5.35
N LEU A 9 -8.13 14.55 4.17
CA LEU A 9 -7.34 15.77 3.97
C LEU A 9 -8.31 16.91 3.64
N TYR A 10 -8.56 17.78 4.62
CA TYR A 10 -9.36 18.98 4.44
C TYR A 10 -8.47 20.22 4.43
N ASN A 11 -8.42 20.93 3.30
CA ASN A 11 -7.62 22.16 3.17
C ASN A 11 -8.48 23.33 2.64
N GLN A 12 -8.69 24.37 3.45
CA GLN A 12 -9.54 25.54 3.15
C GLN A 12 -8.84 26.62 2.28
N ARG A 13 -8.20 26.25 1.15
CA ARG A 13 -7.65 27.25 0.20
C ARG A 13 -8.48 27.33 -1.09
N LYS A 14 -8.84 28.56 -1.45
CA LYS A 14 -9.87 28.92 -2.46
C LYS A 14 -9.45 28.74 -3.93
N GLU A 15 -8.18 28.44 -4.22
CA GLU A 15 -7.65 28.43 -5.60
C GLU A 15 -7.35 27.06 -6.21
N TYR A 16 -7.11 26.02 -5.40
CA TYR A 16 -6.92 24.65 -5.88
C TYR A 16 -7.57 23.66 -4.89
N LYS A 17 -8.77 23.17 -5.23
CA LYS A 17 -9.50 22.18 -4.41
C LYS A 17 -8.83 20.80 -4.51
N LEU A 18 -7.79 20.57 -3.72
CA LEU A 18 -7.36 19.21 -3.36
C LEU A 18 -8.11 18.80 -2.08
N ASN A 19 -9.43 18.63 -2.20
CA ASN A 19 -10.24 17.97 -1.18
C ASN A 19 -10.31 16.50 -1.57
N GLY A 20 -9.56 15.65 -0.86
CA GLY A 20 -9.50 14.22 -1.11
C GLY A 20 -9.79 13.44 0.17
N ILE A 21 -10.81 12.59 0.13
CA ILE A 21 -10.97 11.50 1.09
C ILE A 21 -9.93 10.44 0.69
N ALA A 22 -9.10 10.00 1.64
CA ALA A 22 -8.14 8.92 1.45
C ALA A 22 -8.48 7.78 2.42
N ALA A 23 -8.90 6.64 1.90
CA ALA A 23 -9.22 5.46 2.68
C ALA A 23 -8.25 4.32 2.34
N GLY A 24 -7.57 3.75 3.32
CA GLY A 24 -6.67 2.62 3.18
C GLY A 24 -7.19 1.38 3.88
N ILE A 25 -7.13 0.23 3.23
CA ILE A 25 -7.42 -1.08 3.81
C ILE A 25 -6.15 -1.92 3.72
N THR A 26 -5.69 -2.44 4.84
CA THR A 26 -4.58 -3.38 4.93
C THR A 26 -5.11 -4.74 5.36
N TYR A 27 -4.71 -5.79 4.66
CA TYR A 27 -5.09 -7.16 4.94
C TYR A 27 -3.85 -8.04 5.11
N ASN A 28 -3.75 -8.68 6.27
CA ASN A 28 -2.70 -9.63 6.62
C ASN A 28 -3.35 -10.96 7.01
N PRO A 29 -3.33 -12.02 6.18
CA PRO A 29 -3.89 -13.32 6.56
C PRO A 29 -3.09 -13.94 7.71
N SER A 30 -3.79 -14.53 8.69
CA SER A 30 -3.14 -15.15 9.86
C SER A 30 -2.36 -16.42 9.54
N PHE A 31 -2.68 -17.08 8.41
CA PHE A 31 -1.96 -18.26 7.89
C PHE A 31 -0.64 -17.90 7.20
N ALA A 32 -0.52 -16.67 6.69
CA ALA A 32 0.67 -16.17 6.02
C ALA A 32 0.92 -14.73 6.47
N PRO A 33 1.49 -14.52 7.69
CA PRO A 33 1.79 -13.18 8.19
C PRO A 33 2.73 -12.40 7.26
N ASP A 34 3.49 -13.15 6.45
CA ASP A 34 4.37 -12.68 5.40
C ASP A 34 3.69 -12.00 4.21
N LEU A 35 2.40 -12.26 3.97
CA LEU A 35 1.63 -11.59 2.92
C LEU A 35 0.91 -10.39 3.55
N ARG A 36 1.13 -9.20 2.99
CA ARG A 36 0.43 -7.98 3.36
C ARG A 36 -0.13 -7.34 2.12
N VAL A 37 -1.44 -7.21 2.03
CA VAL A 37 -2.11 -6.50 0.93
C VAL A 37 -2.57 -5.16 1.46
N ILE A 38 -2.39 -4.10 0.68
CA ILE A 38 -2.79 -2.73 1.00
C ILE A 38 -3.60 -2.22 -0.19
N ALA A 39 -4.77 -1.67 0.05
CA ALA A 39 -5.58 -1.01 -0.96
C ALA A 39 -5.94 0.37 -0.44
N GLU A 40 -5.43 1.40 -1.09
CA GLU A 40 -5.68 2.79 -0.77
C GLU A 40 -6.54 3.41 -1.87
N TYR A 41 -7.65 4.01 -1.48
CA TYR A 41 -8.53 4.76 -2.33
C TYR A 41 -8.43 6.23 -1.93
N ASP A 42 -7.73 7.02 -2.73
CA ASP A 42 -7.85 8.46 -2.70
C ASP A 42 -9.01 8.89 -3.62
N SER A 43 -9.70 9.96 -3.26
CA SER A 43 -10.88 10.48 -3.96
C SER A 43 -10.68 10.73 -5.45
N LYS A 44 -9.43 10.75 -5.93
CA LYS A 44 -9.08 10.89 -7.34
C LYS A 44 -8.39 9.66 -7.93
N ASP A 45 -7.79 8.80 -7.10
CA ASP A 45 -6.82 7.80 -7.52
C ASP A 45 -6.85 6.57 -6.61
N PHE A 46 -6.87 5.37 -7.22
CA PHE A 46 -6.78 4.12 -6.48
C PHE A 46 -5.35 3.57 -6.52
N ALA A 47 -4.79 3.23 -5.37
CA ALA A 47 -3.52 2.55 -5.22
C ALA A 47 -3.72 1.17 -4.57
N LEU A 48 -3.07 0.14 -5.12
CA LEU A 48 -3.15 -1.22 -4.61
C LEU A 48 -1.75 -1.79 -4.47
N GLY A 49 -1.30 -1.96 -3.23
CA GLY A 49 -0.05 -2.60 -2.85
C GLY A 49 -0.24 -4.05 -2.42
N ALA A 50 0.75 -4.89 -2.67
CA ALA A 50 0.93 -6.17 -2.02
C ALA A 50 2.42 -6.39 -1.75
N THR A 51 2.72 -6.73 -0.50
CA THR A 51 4.06 -7.12 -0.06
C THR A 51 4.00 -8.58 0.36
N TYR A 52 5.04 -9.32 0.02
CA TYR A 52 5.18 -10.72 0.34
C TYR A 52 6.59 -11.01 0.84
N LEU A 53 6.69 -11.62 2.03
CA LEU A 53 7.95 -11.98 2.68
C LEU A 53 8.23 -13.48 2.53
N LEU A 54 9.00 -13.88 1.52
CA LEU A 54 9.35 -15.29 1.32
C LEU A 54 10.57 -15.64 2.21
N PHE A 55 10.36 -16.56 3.16
CA PHE A 55 11.40 -17.14 4.04
C PHE A 55 12.23 -16.13 4.87
N ASN A 56 11.69 -14.94 5.20
CA ASN A 56 12.41 -13.90 5.96
C ASN A 56 13.71 -13.38 5.29
N HIS A 57 13.97 -13.76 4.04
CA HIS A 57 15.18 -13.39 3.28
C HIS A 57 14.82 -12.64 1.99
N LEU A 58 13.61 -12.83 1.46
CA LEU A 58 13.19 -12.26 0.19
C LEU A 58 11.91 -11.46 0.40
N HIS A 59 12.02 -10.15 0.33
CA HIS A 59 10.90 -9.22 0.33
C HIS A 59 10.52 -8.92 -1.12
N ALA A 60 9.34 -9.38 -1.53
CA ALA A 60 8.72 -8.94 -2.76
C ALA A 60 7.69 -7.85 -2.43
N GLN A 61 7.69 -6.75 -3.15
CA GLN A 61 6.68 -5.71 -3.06
C GLN A 61 6.21 -5.35 -4.45
N VAL A 62 4.90 -5.25 -4.63
CA VAL A 62 4.27 -4.75 -5.83
C VAL A 62 3.26 -3.69 -5.43
N GLU A 63 3.17 -2.62 -6.19
CA GLU A 63 2.23 -1.53 -5.97
C GLU A 63 1.67 -1.09 -7.31
N LEU A 64 0.38 -0.85 -7.37
CA LEU A 64 -0.33 -0.42 -8.56
C LEU A 64 -1.01 0.89 -8.24
N GLN A 65 -0.44 1.99 -8.70
CA GLN A 65 -1.03 3.32 -8.53
C GLN A 65 -1.87 3.72 -9.75
N LYS A 66 -3.04 4.30 -9.49
CA LYS A 66 -3.99 4.82 -10.49
C LYS A 66 -4.44 3.80 -11.53
N MET A 67 -4.32 2.50 -11.24
CA MET A 67 -4.46 1.39 -12.21
C MET A 67 -3.55 1.52 -13.45
N LYS A 68 -2.53 2.40 -13.39
CA LYS A 68 -1.76 2.83 -14.56
C LYS A 68 -0.26 2.68 -14.35
N TYR A 69 0.19 2.90 -13.12
CA TYR A 69 1.59 2.80 -12.71
C TYR A 69 1.75 1.56 -11.86
N PHE A 70 2.02 0.45 -12.54
CA PHE A 70 2.48 -0.75 -11.87
C PHE A 70 3.96 -0.58 -11.54
N THR A 71 4.29 -0.67 -10.26
CA THR A 71 5.63 -0.63 -9.72
C THR A 71 5.85 -1.86 -8.87
N GLY A 72 7.09 -2.32 -8.79
CA GLY A 72 7.42 -3.46 -7.96
C GLY A 72 8.90 -3.53 -7.70
N GLY A 73 9.24 -4.02 -6.52
CA GLY A 73 10.59 -4.23 -6.05
C GLY A 73 10.75 -5.63 -5.49
N LEU A 74 11.87 -6.25 -5.78
CA LEU A 74 12.33 -7.45 -5.11
C LEU A 74 13.58 -7.07 -4.33
N MET A 75 13.52 -7.18 -3.01
CA MET A 75 14.63 -6.97 -2.12
C MET A 75 15.03 -8.31 -1.52
N PHE A 76 16.23 -8.75 -1.86
CA PHE A 76 16.83 -9.92 -1.24
C PHE A 76 17.84 -9.46 -0.19
N ARG A 77 17.67 -9.94 1.04
CA ARG A 77 18.59 -9.69 2.14
C ARG A 77 19.52 -10.89 2.31
N PHE A 78 20.77 -10.73 1.91
CA PHE A 78 21.84 -11.69 2.17
C PHE A 78 22.68 -11.18 3.35
N THR A 79 22.89 -12.01 4.37
CA THR A 79 23.89 -11.72 5.41
C THR A 79 25.18 -12.44 5.03
N LEU A 80 26.26 -11.69 4.77
CA LEU A 80 27.60 -12.27 4.65
C LEU A 80 28.15 -12.49 6.07
N LYS A 81 28.64 -13.71 6.34
CA LYS A 81 29.29 -14.08 7.60
C LYS A 81 30.79 -13.92 7.48
#